data_AF-A0A8K1C7S1-F1
#
_entry.id   AF-A0A8K1C7S1-F1
#
_cell.length_a   1.000
_cell.length_b   1.000
_cell.length_c   1.000
_cell.angle_alpha   90.00
_cell.angle_beta   90.00
_cell.angle_gamma   90.00
#
_symmetry.space_group_name_H-M   'P 1'
#
loop_
_entity.id
_entity.type
_entity.pdbx_description
1 polymer ?
#
loop_
_entity_poly.entity_id
_entity_poly.type
_entity_poly.pdbx_seq_one_letter_code
_entity_poly.pdbx_strand_id
1 'polypeptide(L)'
;MSPDFYKCLMSVASGMHDERLERVAFEGYFHSLVRRRQVIKLHLFEYLNKKLTNLSIEEKTPQSLGCLTWTELPVVVTEGENVDEGVYVMTEWAKNPSKMDYWIPNTSLFETVDAVAKWKEDGQVQFALLQLTKGETHKCDGDVITKLTKPFLDHGHSIRYIAIVPTEEIQKNLSPVVVKGVHADMLRVAYLEDSP
;
A
#
# COMPACT_ATOMS: atom_id res chain seq x y z
N MET A 1 -11.78 2.13 15.98
CA MET A 1 -10.88 2.79 16.94
C MET A 1 -10.34 4.09 16.34
N SER A 2 -9.80 5.02 17.14
CA SER A 2 -9.26 6.30 16.65
C SER A 2 -7.81 6.17 16.19
N PRO A 3 -7.31 7.10 15.33
CA PRO A 3 -5.90 7.20 15.01
C PRO A 3 -5.03 7.30 16.26
N ASP A 4 -5.42 8.12 17.25
CA ASP A 4 -4.66 8.31 18.49
C ASP A 4 -4.49 7.03 19.32
N PHE A 5 -5.49 6.14 19.30
CA PHE A 5 -5.36 4.84 19.94
C PHE A 5 -4.22 4.04 19.30
N TYR A 6 -4.17 3.99 17.96
CA TYR A 6 -3.13 3.27 17.25
C TYR A 6 -1.76 3.95 17.35
N LYS A 7 -1.70 5.29 17.45
CA LYS A 7 -0.47 6.02 17.79
C LYS A 7 0.10 5.56 19.13
N CYS A 8 -0.75 5.50 20.15
CA CYS A 8 -0.37 5.00 21.47
C CYS A 8 0.08 3.53 21.40
N LEU A 9 -0.65 2.69 20.68
CA LEU A 9 -0.31 1.27 20.52
C LEU A 9 1.04 1.07 19.83
N MET A 10 1.36 1.86 18.79
CA MET A 10 2.67 1.83 18.14
C MET A 10 3.79 2.20 19.12
N SER A 11 3.60 3.24 19.95
CA SER A 11 4.59 3.64 20.96
C SER A 11 4.83 2.55 22.00
N VAL A 12 3.76 1.89 22.49
CA VAL A 12 3.87 0.77 23.44
C VAL A 12 4.58 -0.42 22.80
N ALA A 13 4.19 -0.81 21.59
CA ALA A 13 4.79 -1.92 20.87
C ALA A 13 6.29 -1.69 20.62
N SER A 14 6.68 -0.46 20.28
CA SER A 14 8.09 -0.08 20.12
C SER A 14 8.88 -0.17 21.42
N GLY A 15 8.30 0.30 22.53
CA GLY A 15 8.90 0.13 23.86
C GLY A 15 9.05 -1.32 24.31
N MET A 16 8.28 -2.24 23.71
CA MET A 16 8.35 -3.69 23.96
C MET A 16 9.23 -4.44 22.95
N HIS A 17 9.74 -3.77 21.91
CA HIS A 17 10.38 -4.40 20.75
C HIS A 17 9.49 -5.45 20.07
N ASP A 18 8.17 -5.22 20.03
CA ASP A 18 7.21 -6.10 19.37
C ASP A 18 6.90 -5.60 17.95
N GLU A 19 7.75 -6.00 17.00
CA GLU A 19 7.62 -5.63 15.58
C GLU A 19 6.27 -6.04 14.97
N ARG A 20 5.70 -7.16 15.44
CA ARG A 20 4.42 -7.66 14.93
C ARG A 20 3.28 -6.75 15.38
N LEU A 21 3.26 -6.38 16.66
CA LEU A 21 2.26 -5.47 17.19
C LEU A 21 2.41 -4.07 16.59
N GLU A 22 3.65 -3.62 16.38
CA GLU A 22 3.93 -2.37 15.68
C GLU A 22 3.32 -2.35 14.27
N ARG A 23 3.50 -3.43 13.49
CA ARG A 23 2.89 -3.55 12.16
C ARG A 23 1.36 -3.46 12.22
N VAL A 24 0.74 -4.23 13.10
CA VAL A 24 -0.72 -4.22 13.29
C VAL A 24 -1.22 -2.82 13.70
N ALA A 25 -0.47 -2.14 14.56
CA ALA A 25 -0.81 -0.80 15.01
C ALA A 25 -0.67 0.23 13.88
N PHE A 26 0.33 0.11 13.00
CA PHE A 26 0.47 0.97 11.83
C PHE A 26 -0.65 0.75 10.80
N GLU A 27 -0.98 -0.50 10.50
CA GLU A 27 -2.09 -0.86 9.62
C GLU A 27 -3.42 -0.29 10.17
N GLY A 28 -3.68 -0.52 11.46
CA GLY A 28 -4.84 0.02 12.16
C GLY A 28 -4.88 1.55 12.15
N TYR A 29 -3.74 2.20 12.37
CA TYR A 29 -3.60 3.66 12.28
C TYR A 29 -4.02 4.16 10.91
N PHE A 30 -3.40 3.64 9.85
CA PHE A 30 -3.66 4.05 8.47
C PHE A 30 -5.13 3.88 8.09
N HIS A 31 -5.71 2.69 8.32
CA HIS A 31 -7.13 2.46 8.00
C HIS A 31 -8.07 3.31 8.86
N SER A 32 -7.67 3.72 10.06
CA SER A 32 -8.46 4.64 10.87
C SER A 32 -8.46 6.07 10.33
N LEU A 33 -7.37 6.52 9.68
CA LEU A 33 -7.33 7.79 8.94
C LEU A 33 -8.33 7.74 7.78
N VAL A 34 -8.29 6.67 6.98
CA VAL A 34 -9.20 6.45 5.84
C VAL A 34 -10.66 6.47 6.28
N ARG A 35 -11.04 5.66 7.27
CA ARG A 35 -12.43 5.57 7.76
C ARG A 35 -12.94 6.90 8.35
N ARG A 36 -12.04 7.77 8.82
CA ARG A 36 -12.36 9.10 9.34
C ARG A 36 -12.29 10.20 8.29
N ARG A 37 -12.00 9.85 7.03
CA ARG A 37 -11.85 10.80 5.92
C ARG A 37 -10.83 11.89 6.23
N GLN A 38 -9.76 11.51 6.93
CA GLN A 38 -8.63 12.41 7.15
C GLN A 38 -7.78 12.46 5.89
N VAL A 39 -7.14 13.62 5.68
CA VAL A 39 -6.17 13.78 4.61
C VAL A 39 -4.96 12.89 4.89
N ILE A 40 -4.57 12.08 3.91
CA ILE A 40 -3.38 11.23 3.97
C ILE A 40 -2.43 11.70 2.89
N LYS A 41 -1.21 12.05 3.28
CA LYS A 41 -0.16 12.47 2.35
C LYS A 41 0.97 11.45 2.33
N LEU A 42 1.35 11.03 1.14
CA LEU A 42 2.41 10.07 0.89
C LEU A 42 3.49 10.70 0.04
N HIS A 43 4.75 10.45 0.37
CA HIS A 43 5.88 10.76 -0.52
C HIS A 43 6.25 9.51 -1.30
N LEU A 44 6.19 9.57 -2.62
CA LEU A 44 6.39 8.44 -3.54
C LEU A 44 7.83 8.35 -4.02
N PHE A 45 8.32 7.13 -4.13
CA PHE A 45 9.62 6.79 -4.66
C PHE A 45 9.54 5.57 -5.58
N GLU A 46 10.53 5.45 -6.46
CA GLU A 46 10.72 4.22 -7.21
C GLU A 46 10.94 3.02 -6.29
N TYR A 47 10.40 1.88 -6.68
CA TYR A 47 10.69 0.62 -6.00
C TYR A 47 11.89 -0.05 -6.65
N LEU A 48 12.94 -0.30 -5.88
CA LEU A 48 14.15 -0.96 -6.38
C LEU A 48 13.91 -2.46 -6.57
N ASN A 49 13.33 -2.91 -7.68
CA ASN A 49 13.05 -4.34 -7.94
C ASN A 49 14.31 -5.16 -8.32
N LYS A 50 15.40 -5.02 -7.54
CA LYS A 50 16.71 -5.63 -7.77
C LYS A 50 17.36 -5.97 -6.43
N LYS A 51 18.25 -6.97 -6.41
CA LYS A 51 19.04 -7.26 -5.21
C LYS A 51 20.00 -6.10 -4.93
N LEU A 52 20.01 -5.57 -3.70
CA LEU A 52 20.90 -4.47 -3.29
C LEU A 52 22.39 -4.78 -3.48
N THR A 53 22.78 -6.06 -3.40
CA THR A 53 24.15 -6.53 -3.65
C THR A 53 24.64 -6.26 -5.07
N ASN A 54 23.71 -6.02 -6.00
CA ASN A 54 24.00 -5.84 -7.42
C ASN A 54 23.93 -4.37 -7.85
N LEU A 55 23.71 -3.44 -6.92
CA LEU A 55 23.53 -2.02 -7.20
C LEU A 55 24.77 -1.22 -6.80
N SER A 56 25.13 -0.23 -7.61
CA SER A 56 26.04 0.84 -7.21
C SER A 56 25.44 1.69 -6.09
N ILE A 57 26.25 2.53 -5.44
CA ILE A 57 25.78 3.45 -4.39
C ILE A 57 24.71 4.41 -4.92
N GLU A 58 24.87 4.88 -6.15
CA GLU A 58 23.92 5.78 -6.82
C GLU A 58 22.58 5.07 -7.09
N GLU A 59 22.61 3.83 -7.59
CA GLU A 59 21.41 3.02 -7.83
C GLU A 59 20.69 2.56 -6.56
N LYS A 60 21.33 2.65 -5.39
CA LYS A 60 20.70 2.34 -4.10
C LYS A 60 19.83 3.47 -3.58
N THR A 61 19.89 4.66 -4.19
CA THR A 61 19.06 5.80 -3.78
C THR A 61 17.80 5.83 -4.64
N PRO A 62 16.61 5.49 -4.10
CA PRO A 62 15.38 5.52 -4.89
C PRO A 62 15.07 6.93 -5.36
N GLN A 63 14.70 7.09 -6.63
CA GLN A 63 14.30 8.39 -7.15
C GLN A 63 12.95 8.82 -6.55
N SER A 64 12.87 10.08 -6.11
CA SER A 64 11.60 10.66 -5.68
C SER A 64 10.69 10.91 -6.89
N LEU A 65 9.42 10.55 -6.74
CA LEU A 65 8.37 10.67 -7.76
C LEU A 65 7.30 11.70 -7.38
N GLY A 66 7.50 12.43 -6.29
CA GLY A 66 6.58 13.46 -5.80
C GLY A 66 5.71 13.01 -4.63
N CYS A 67 4.58 13.69 -4.45
CA CYS A 67 3.66 13.45 -3.34
C CYS A 67 2.27 13.07 -3.84
N LEU A 68 1.63 12.15 -3.12
CA LEU A 68 0.24 11.76 -3.32
C LEU A 68 -0.58 12.21 -2.12
N THR A 69 -1.75 12.80 -2.37
CA THR A 69 -2.68 13.23 -1.31
C THR A 69 -4.04 12.57 -1.50
N TRP A 70 -4.48 11.77 -0.53
CA TRP A 70 -5.87 11.33 -0.42
C TRP A 70 -6.62 12.26 0.52
N THR A 71 -7.59 13.00 -0.01
CA THR A 71 -8.37 13.96 0.79
C THR A 71 -9.65 13.36 1.34
N GLU A 72 -10.40 12.59 0.54
CA GLU A 72 -11.64 11.94 0.96
C GLU A 72 -11.88 10.63 0.21
N LEU A 73 -11.99 9.52 0.95
CA LEU A 73 -12.36 8.20 0.43
C LEU A 73 -13.73 7.81 1.02
N PRO A 74 -14.85 8.31 0.46
CA PRO A 74 -16.14 8.26 1.12
C PRO A 74 -16.74 6.86 1.19
N VAL A 75 -16.47 6.00 0.19
CA VAL A 75 -16.98 4.62 0.13
C VAL A 75 -15.86 3.64 0.44
N VAL A 76 -15.81 3.19 1.70
CA VAL A 76 -14.88 2.18 2.20
C VAL A 76 -15.62 0.85 2.35
N VAL A 77 -15.14 -0.19 1.66
CA VAL A 77 -15.73 -1.53 1.68
C VAL A 77 -14.76 -2.52 2.32
N THR A 78 -15.29 -3.43 3.12
CA THR A 78 -14.53 -4.55 3.69
C THR A 78 -15.19 -5.85 3.26
N GLU A 79 -14.57 -6.59 2.35
CA GLU A 79 -15.09 -7.84 1.77
C GLU A 79 -13.95 -8.68 1.17
N GLY A 80 -14.22 -9.94 0.85
CA GLY A 80 -13.24 -10.86 0.26
C GLY A 80 -12.40 -11.56 1.33
N GLU A 81 -12.69 -12.84 1.56
CA GLU A 81 -12.03 -13.66 2.57
C GLU A 81 -10.78 -14.38 2.05
N ASN A 82 -10.66 -14.47 0.72
CA ASN A 82 -9.58 -15.15 0.00
C ASN A 82 -9.28 -14.47 -1.34
N VAL A 83 -8.18 -14.88 -1.99
CA VAL A 83 -7.69 -14.25 -3.24
C VAL A 83 -8.73 -14.27 -4.35
N ASP A 84 -9.49 -15.35 -4.53
CA ASP A 84 -10.46 -15.46 -5.63
C ASP A 84 -11.63 -14.50 -5.43
N GLU A 85 -12.11 -14.35 -4.19
CA GLU A 85 -13.10 -13.32 -3.85
C GLU A 85 -12.54 -11.92 -4.03
N GLY A 86 -11.28 -11.67 -3.64
CA GLY A 86 -10.60 -10.40 -3.89
C GLY A 86 -10.57 -10.05 -5.39
N VAL A 87 -10.23 -11.02 -6.25
CA VAL A 87 -10.23 -10.87 -7.72
C VAL A 87 -11.63 -10.58 -8.24
N TYR A 88 -12.67 -11.23 -7.70
CA TYR A 88 -14.05 -10.93 -8.06
C TYR A 88 -14.42 -9.48 -7.72
N VAL A 89 -14.04 -9.01 -6.52
CA VAL A 89 -14.27 -7.62 -6.09
C VAL A 89 -13.55 -6.63 -7.01
N MET A 90 -12.27 -6.87 -7.32
CA MET A 90 -11.50 -6.04 -8.25
C MET A 90 -12.12 -6.01 -9.65
N THR A 91 -12.67 -7.14 -10.10
CA THR A 91 -13.36 -7.23 -11.40
C THR A 91 -14.62 -6.36 -11.44
N GLU A 92 -15.44 -6.44 -10.39
CA GLU A 92 -16.65 -5.62 -10.31
C GLU A 92 -16.32 -4.13 -10.12
N TRP A 93 -15.23 -3.82 -9.40
CA TRP A 93 -14.78 -2.45 -9.24
C TRP A 93 -14.20 -1.87 -10.53
N ALA A 94 -13.41 -2.65 -11.29
CA ALA A 94 -12.89 -2.22 -12.59
C ALA A 94 -14.01 -1.93 -13.60
N LYS A 95 -15.09 -2.71 -13.60
CA LYS A 95 -16.28 -2.45 -14.44
C LYS A 95 -17.05 -1.21 -14.01
N ASN A 96 -17.09 -0.93 -12.71
CA ASN A 96 -17.77 0.22 -12.15
C ASN A 96 -16.88 0.99 -11.15
N PRO A 97 -16.02 1.90 -11.64
CA PRO A 97 -15.12 2.70 -10.79
C PRO A 97 -15.81 3.57 -9.73
N SER A 98 -17.13 3.77 -9.85
CA SER A 98 -17.94 4.51 -8.87
C SER A 98 -18.40 3.65 -7.69
N LYS A 99 -18.26 2.32 -7.76
CA LYS A 99 -18.72 1.36 -6.74
C LYS A 99 -18.13 1.63 -5.36
N MET A 100 -16.84 1.94 -5.31
CA MET A 100 -16.13 2.22 -4.05
C MET A 100 -14.92 3.13 -4.29
N ASP A 101 -14.32 3.63 -3.20
CA ASP A 101 -13.10 4.45 -3.21
C ASP A 101 -11.94 3.74 -2.52
N TYR A 102 -12.25 2.83 -1.58
CA TYR A 102 -11.25 2.07 -0.85
C TYR A 102 -11.80 0.69 -0.49
N TRP A 103 -10.98 -0.33 -0.66
CA TRP A 103 -11.30 -1.72 -0.32
C TRP A 103 -10.27 -2.25 0.66
N ILE A 104 -10.75 -2.98 1.67
CA ILE A 104 -9.94 -3.70 2.65
C ILE A 104 -10.36 -5.18 2.58
N PRO A 105 -9.44 -6.12 2.42
CA PRO A 105 -9.80 -7.53 2.53
C PRO A 105 -10.39 -7.85 3.91
N ASN A 106 -11.36 -8.75 3.98
CA ASN A 106 -12.01 -9.10 5.26
C ASN A 106 -11.08 -9.91 6.19
N THR A 107 -10.04 -10.52 5.63
CA THR A 107 -9.05 -11.30 6.36
C THR A 107 -7.65 -10.75 6.10
N SER A 108 -6.77 -10.84 7.11
CA SER A 108 -5.35 -10.52 6.98
C SER A 108 -4.55 -11.58 6.20
N LEU A 109 -5.22 -12.47 5.47
CA LEU A 109 -4.58 -13.55 4.69
C LEU A 109 -3.86 -13.01 3.46
N PHE A 110 -4.15 -11.79 3.03
CA PHE A 110 -3.47 -11.12 1.93
C PHE A 110 -2.16 -10.50 2.40
N GLU A 111 -1.15 -11.33 2.66
CA GLU A 111 0.14 -10.83 3.17
C GLU A 111 0.82 -9.80 2.25
N THR A 112 0.45 -9.80 0.97
CA THR A 112 0.94 -8.88 -0.07
C THR A 112 0.09 -7.61 -0.22
N VAL A 113 -1.18 -7.62 0.16
CA VAL A 113 -2.10 -6.50 -0.09
C VAL A 113 -3.01 -6.29 1.12
N ASP A 114 -2.81 -5.19 1.81
CA ASP A 114 -3.63 -4.80 2.96
C ASP A 114 -4.85 -3.95 2.54
N ALA A 115 -4.81 -3.33 1.35
CA ALA A 115 -5.93 -2.59 0.80
C ALA A 115 -5.79 -2.30 -0.70
N VAL A 116 -6.89 -1.83 -1.31
CA VAL A 116 -6.87 -1.20 -2.63
C VAL A 116 -7.51 0.17 -2.55
N ALA A 117 -6.84 1.20 -3.05
CA ALA A 117 -7.30 2.57 -3.01
C ALA A 117 -7.50 3.12 -4.42
N LYS A 118 -8.55 3.92 -4.59
CA LYS A 118 -8.74 4.78 -5.76
C LYS A 118 -8.17 6.16 -5.47
N TRP A 119 -7.55 6.79 -6.46
CA TRP A 119 -7.22 8.21 -6.40
C TRP A 119 -7.42 8.89 -7.75
N LYS A 120 -7.24 10.20 -7.76
CA LYS A 120 -7.24 11.02 -8.97
C LYS A 120 -5.89 11.70 -9.12
N GLU A 121 -5.27 11.52 -10.27
CA GLU A 121 -4.03 12.17 -10.67
C GLU A 121 -4.31 12.88 -12.00
N ASP A 122 -4.14 14.20 -12.05
CA ASP A 122 -4.47 15.04 -13.21
C ASP A 122 -5.88 14.83 -13.78
N GLY A 123 -6.86 14.63 -12.88
CA GLY A 123 -8.25 14.37 -13.24
C GLY A 123 -8.54 12.96 -13.76
N GLN A 124 -7.51 12.11 -13.93
CA GLN A 124 -7.66 10.71 -14.31
C GLN A 124 -7.79 9.83 -13.07
N VAL A 125 -8.70 8.85 -13.15
CA VAL A 125 -8.88 7.85 -12.09
C VAL A 125 -7.74 6.83 -12.17
N GLN A 126 -7.16 6.57 -11.01
CA GLN A 126 -6.05 5.65 -10.81
C GLN A 126 -6.38 4.74 -9.63
N PHE A 127 -5.76 3.57 -9.60
CA PHE A 127 -5.89 2.62 -8.50
C PHE A 127 -4.52 2.27 -7.92
N ALA A 128 -4.48 1.85 -6.66
CA ALA A 128 -3.33 1.17 -6.12
C ALA A 128 -3.68 0.03 -5.19
N LEU A 129 -2.97 -1.08 -5.38
CA LEU A 129 -2.77 -2.09 -4.36
C LEU A 129 -1.80 -1.52 -3.32
N LEU A 130 -2.21 -1.55 -2.06
CA LEU A 130 -1.44 -1.04 -0.93
C LEU A 130 -0.96 -2.20 -0.08
N GLN A 131 0.31 -2.16 0.30
CA GLN A 131 0.84 -2.94 1.39
C GLN A 131 1.34 -2.01 2.49
N LEU A 132 0.84 -2.16 3.70
CA LEU A 132 1.24 -1.41 4.88
C LEU A 132 2.30 -2.23 5.63
N THR A 133 3.54 -1.76 5.64
CA THR A 133 4.65 -2.46 6.29
C THR A 133 5.44 -1.53 7.20
N LYS A 134 5.91 -2.09 8.33
CA LYS A 134 6.90 -1.45 9.21
C LYS A 134 8.27 -2.12 9.17
N GLY A 135 8.35 -3.33 8.61
CA GLY A 135 9.60 -4.07 8.55
C GLY A 135 10.50 -3.52 7.45
N GLU A 136 11.81 -3.67 7.65
CA GLU A 136 12.81 -3.50 6.60
C GLU A 136 12.63 -4.54 5.48
N THR A 137 11.83 -5.58 5.71
CA THR A 137 11.35 -6.50 4.67
C THR A 137 9.83 -6.45 4.62
N HIS A 138 9.28 -6.75 3.45
CA HIS A 138 7.85 -6.88 3.25
C HIS A 138 7.55 -8.09 2.38
N LYS A 139 6.30 -8.54 2.34
CA LYS A 139 5.90 -9.71 1.56
C LYS A 139 5.35 -9.25 0.22
N CYS A 140 6.03 -9.55 -0.86
CA CYS A 140 5.62 -9.09 -2.19
C CYS A 140 5.53 -10.27 -3.15
N ASP A 141 4.31 -10.77 -3.37
CA ASP A 141 4.04 -11.86 -4.30
C ASP A 141 3.54 -11.31 -5.65
N GLY A 142 4.36 -11.50 -6.70
CA GLY A 142 4.05 -11.04 -8.05
C GLY A 142 2.82 -11.72 -8.67
N ASP A 143 2.50 -12.96 -8.29
CA ASP A 143 1.32 -13.66 -8.79
C ASP A 143 0.05 -13.07 -8.18
N VAL A 144 0.09 -12.72 -6.89
CA VAL A 144 -1.03 -12.04 -6.20
C VAL A 144 -1.24 -10.65 -6.80
N ILE A 145 -0.17 -9.88 -6.99
CA ILE A 145 -0.24 -8.56 -7.62
C ILE A 145 -0.83 -8.67 -9.03
N THR A 146 -0.32 -9.59 -9.85
CA THR A 146 -0.82 -9.79 -11.21
C THR A 146 -2.30 -10.16 -11.22
N LYS A 147 -2.73 -11.09 -10.36
CA LYS A 147 -4.15 -11.50 -10.27
C LYS A 147 -5.07 -10.33 -9.90
N LEU A 148 -4.68 -9.50 -8.92
CA LEU A 148 -5.51 -8.40 -8.44
C LEU A 148 -5.46 -7.16 -9.35
N THR A 149 -4.37 -6.94 -10.06
CA THR A 149 -4.24 -5.80 -11.00
C THR A 149 -4.86 -6.08 -12.36
N LYS A 150 -4.82 -7.33 -12.83
CA LYS A 150 -5.31 -7.72 -14.16
C LYS A 150 -6.70 -7.19 -14.48
N PRO A 151 -7.72 -7.27 -13.59
CA PRO A 151 -9.05 -6.76 -13.92
C PRO A 151 -9.07 -5.26 -14.26
N PHE A 152 -8.25 -4.43 -13.59
CA PHE A 152 -8.16 -3.00 -13.88
C PHE A 152 -7.49 -2.75 -15.23
N LEU A 153 -6.37 -3.44 -15.49
CA LEU A 153 -5.64 -3.34 -16.75
C LEU A 153 -6.50 -3.78 -17.95
N ASP A 154 -7.23 -4.89 -17.81
CA ASP A 154 -8.11 -5.42 -18.85
C ASP A 154 -9.27 -4.45 -19.19
N HIS A 155 -9.63 -3.54 -18.27
CA HIS A 155 -10.63 -2.48 -18.47
C HIS A 155 -10.02 -1.12 -18.80
N GLY A 156 -8.71 -1.06 -19.07
CA GLY A 156 -8.00 0.17 -19.46
C GLY A 156 -7.74 1.16 -18.32
N HIS A 157 -7.88 0.72 -17.06
CA HIS A 157 -7.51 1.54 -15.90
C HIS A 157 -6.03 1.40 -15.60
N SER A 158 -5.44 2.47 -15.07
CA SER A 158 -4.09 2.42 -14.53
C SER A 158 -4.13 2.01 -13.06
N ILE A 159 -3.26 1.07 -12.70
CA ILE A 159 -3.13 0.55 -11.35
C ILE A 159 -1.65 0.34 -11.01
N ARG A 160 -1.28 0.63 -9.75
CA ARG A 160 0.08 0.45 -9.22
C ARG A 160 0.05 -0.37 -7.95
N TYR A 161 1.21 -0.89 -7.56
CA TYR A 161 1.47 -1.44 -6.25
C TYR A 161 2.28 -0.43 -5.45
N ILE A 162 1.89 -0.17 -4.20
CA ILE A 162 2.61 0.73 -3.30
C ILE A 162 2.84 0.03 -1.96
N ALA A 163 4.11 -0.20 -1.62
CA ALA A 163 4.50 -0.48 -0.25
C ALA A 163 4.56 0.83 0.54
N ILE A 164 3.65 1.02 1.49
CA ILE A 164 3.59 2.18 2.38
C ILE A 164 4.28 1.83 3.69
N VAL A 165 5.24 2.67 4.07
CA VAL A 165 5.96 2.61 5.33
C VAL A 165 5.63 3.84 6.18
N PRO A 166 5.83 3.80 7.51
CA PRO A 166 5.57 4.96 8.36
C PRO A 166 6.51 6.12 8.06
N THR A 167 7.82 5.89 7.93
CA THR A 167 8.82 6.97 7.93
C THR A 167 9.75 6.90 6.72
N GLU A 168 10.37 8.04 6.40
CA GLU A 168 11.42 8.12 5.37
C GLU A 168 12.61 7.22 5.70
N GLU A 169 12.97 7.07 6.99
CA GLU A 169 14.05 6.19 7.42
C GLU A 169 13.77 4.72 7.05
N ILE A 170 12.56 4.23 7.33
CA ILE A 170 12.16 2.88 6.95
C ILE A 170 12.10 2.75 5.41
N GLN A 171 11.70 3.80 4.70
CA GLN A 171 11.70 3.80 3.24
C GLN A 171 13.13 3.62 2.68
N LYS A 172 14.12 4.32 3.25
CA LYS A 172 15.53 4.22 2.85
C LYS A 172 16.15 2.86 3.15
N ASN A 173 15.69 2.22 4.24
CA ASN A 173 16.20 0.93 4.70
C ASN A 173 15.39 -0.27 4.20
N LEU A 174 14.30 -0.04 3.44
CA LEU A 174 13.46 -1.11 2.93
C LEU A 174 14.24 -1.99 1.96
N SER A 175 14.52 -3.21 2.39
CA SER A 175 15.10 -4.25 1.55
C SER A 175 14.09 -4.66 0.48
N PRO A 176 14.42 -4.47 -0.81
CA PRO A 176 13.50 -4.82 -1.87
C PRO A 176 13.35 -6.33 -2.02
N VAL A 177 12.12 -6.75 -2.29
CA VAL A 177 11.80 -8.10 -2.74
C VAL A 177 11.85 -8.09 -4.26
N VAL A 178 12.55 -9.07 -4.85
CA VAL A 178 12.56 -9.21 -6.31
C VAL A 178 11.24 -9.84 -6.76
N VAL A 179 10.35 -9.00 -7.29
CA VAL A 179 9.04 -9.37 -7.82
C VAL A 179 9.17 -9.78 -9.27
N LYS A 180 8.83 -11.03 -9.59
CA LYS A 180 8.80 -11.55 -10.96
C LYS A 180 7.42 -11.34 -11.59
N GLY A 181 7.37 -11.18 -12.91
CA GLY A 181 6.11 -11.12 -13.67
C GLY A 181 5.34 -9.80 -13.56
N VAL A 182 5.84 -8.83 -12.80
CA VAL A 182 5.27 -7.49 -12.66
C VAL A 182 6.24 -6.48 -13.27
N HIS A 183 5.74 -5.55 -14.10
CA HIS A 183 6.58 -4.50 -14.65
C HIS A 183 7.07 -3.55 -13.54
N ALA A 184 8.33 -3.13 -13.63
CA ALA A 184 8.96 -2.31 -12.58
C ALA A 184 8.26 -0.94 -12.39
N ASP A 185 7.69 -0.40 -13.46
CA ASP A 185 6.90 0.84 -13.44
C ASP A 185 5.57 0.70 -12.69
N MET A 186 5.13 -0.52 -12.35
CA MET A 186 3.97 -0.75 -11.47
C MET A 186 4.32 -0.70 -9.99
N LEU A 187 5.59 -0.86 -9.61
CA LEU A 187 6.00 -0.98 -8.20
C LEU A 187 6.48 0.36 -7.64
N ARG A 188 5.96 0.76 -6.48
CA ARG A 188 6.35 1.98 -5.77
C ARG A 188 6.56 1.70 -4.29
N VAL A 189 7.32 2.56 -3.65
CA VAL A 189 7.37 2.66 -2.20
C VAL A 189 6.95 4.08 -1.79
N ALA A 190 6.31 4.21 -0.64
CA ALA A 190 5.94 5.50 -0.11
C ALA A 190 6.12 5.56 1.40
N TYR A 191 6.44 6.73 1.94
CA TYR A 191 6.30 6.98 3.38
C TYR A 191 5.18 7.98 3.66
N LEU A 192 4.59 7.88 4.84
CA LEU A 192 3.52 8.76 5.32
C LEU A 192 4.12 10.06 5.88
N GLU A 193 3.73 11.22 5.34
CA GLU A 193 4.28 12.55 5.72
C GLU A 193 4.12 12.84 7.22
N ASP A 194 2.93 12.55 7.75
CA ASP A 194 2.55 12.80 9.16
C ASP A 194 2.51 11.50 9.97
N SER A 195 3.46 10.59 9.75
CA SER A 195 3.54 9.40 10.59
C SER A 195 3.84 9.76 12.04
N PRO A 196 3.15 9.14 13.00
CA PRO A 196 3.50 9.22 14.43
C PRO A 196 4.89 8.64 14.72
#